data_AF-A0A832JF05-F1
#
_entry.id   AF-A0A832JF05-F1
#
_cell.length_a   1.000
_cell.length_b   1.000
_cell.length_c   1.000
_cell.angle_alpha   90.00
_cell.angle_beta   90.00
_cell.angle_gamma   90.00
#
_symmetry.space_group_name_H-M   'P 1'
#
loop_
_entity.id
_entity.type
_entity.pdbx_description
1 polymer ?
#
loop_
_entity_poly.entity_id
_entity_poly.type
_entity_poly.pdbx_seq_one_letter_code
_entity_poly.pdbx_strand_id
1 'polypeptide(L)'
;MVRDQAAGLRELVRALPPLEGLEPYSIAIASGKGGVGKTTLAVNLALALGELGHGVLLWDADFSLANADLLLRLCPQRTVHDVLQG
;
A
#
# COMPACT_ATOMS: atom_id res chain seq x y z
N MET A 1 -8.69 23.88 9.26
CA MET A 1 -8.25 22.59 8.68
C MET A 1 -9.50 21.72 8.55
N VAL A 2 -9.76 21.15 7.38
CA VAL A 2 -10.98 20.36 7.13
C VAL A 2 -10.86 19.04 7.88
N ARG A 3 -11.83 18.74 8.76
CA ARG A 3 -12.01 17.40 9.32
C ARG A 3 -12.68 16.54 8.26
N ASP A 4 -11.87 15.81 7.51
CA ASP A 4 -12.33 14.75 6.61
C ASP A 4 -11.82 13.38 7.12
N GLN A 5 -12.16 12.32 6.41
CA GLN A 5 -11.75 10.95 6.71
C GLN A 5 -10.24 10.71 6.78
N ALA A 6 -9.41 11.64 6.31
CA ALA A 6 -7.94 11.57 6.35
C ALA A 6 -7.32 12.52 7.40
N ALA A 7 -8.13 13.23 8.20
CA ALA A 7 -7.61 14.20 9.18
C ALA A 7 -6.66 13.57 10.21
N GLY A 8 -7.03 12.41 10.80
CA GLY A 8 -6.19 11.71 11.79
C GLY A 8 -4.86 11.22 11.20
N LEU A 9 -4.87 10.71 9.96
CA LEU A 9 -3.64 10.33 9.27
C LEU A 9 -2.70 11.53 9.06
N ARG A 10 -3.25 12.70 8.69
CA ARG A 10 -2.46 13.92 8.54
C ARG A 10 -1.90 14.42 9.87
N GLU A 11 -2.58 14.21 10.99
CA GLU A 11 -2.05 14.50 12.32
C GLU A 11 -0.89 13.56 12.70
N LEU A 12 -1.03 12.26 12.44
CA LEU A 12 0.04 11.28 12.65
C LEU A 12 1.29 11.62 11.82
N VAL A 13 1.11 11.94 10.54
CA VAL A 13 2.22 12.33 9.64
C VAL A 13 2.92 13.59 10.14
N ARG A 14 2.20 14.56 10.71
CA ARG A 14 2.80 15.78 11.29
C ARG A 14 3.60 15.54 12.55
N ALA A 15 3.30 14.46 13.29
CA ALA A 15 4.05 14.08 14.49
C ALA A 15 5.36 13.34 14.16
N LEU A 16 5.52 12.87 12.91
CA LEU A 16 6.78 12.30 12.43
C LEU A 16 7.78 13.41 12.10
N PRO A 17 9.09 13.17 12.26
CA PRO A 17 10.11 14.10 11.76
C PRO A 17 9.88 14.36 10.26
N PRO A 18 10.16 15.58 9.77
CA PRO A 18 10.03 15.90 8.35
C PRO A 18 10.76 14.84 7.51
N LEU A 19 10.03 14.24 6.59
CA LEU A 19 10.58 13.29 5.61
C LEU A 19 11.35 14.08 4.54
N GLU A 20 12.43 14.74 4.94
CA GLU A 20 13.28 15.53 4.04
C GLU A 20 13.92 14.65 2.97
N GLY A 21 13.78 15.05 1.69
CA GLY A 21 14.35 14.33 0.55
C GLY A 21 13.62 13.06 0.14
N LEU A 22 12.48 12.73 0.75
CA LEU A 22 11.65 11.60 0.35
C LEU A 22 10.59 12.05 -0.67
N GLU A 23 10.89 11.84 -1.95
CA GLU A 23 9.92 11.93 -3.05
C GLU A 23 9.58 10.52 -3.56
N PRO A 24 8.68 9.77 -2.88
CA PRO A 24 8.34 8.42 -3.29
C PRO A 24 7.61 8.43 -4.63
N TYR A 25 8.12 7.63 -5.57
CA TYR A 25 7.45 7.41 -6.85
C TYR A 25 6.29 6.42 -6.67
N SER A 26 5.07 6.84 -7.02
CA SER A 26 3.86 6.04 -6.84
C SER A 26 3.37 5.45 -8.16
N ILE A 27 3.13 4.13 -8.18
CA ILE A 27 2.62 3.40 -9.35
C ILE A 27 1.29 2.75 -8.96
N ALA A 28 0.21 3.11 -9.65
CA ALA A 28 -1.10 2.48 -9.48
C ALA A 28 -1.37 1.48 -10.60
N ILE A 29 -1.61 0.20 -10.23
CA ILE A 29 -2.00 -0.86 -11.17
C ILE A 29 -3.50 -1.12 -11.02
N ALA A 30 -4.28 -0.72 -12.01
CA ALA A 30 -5.74 -0.80 -12.00
C ALA A 30 -6.31 -1.44 -13.27
N SER A 31 -7.53 -2.00 -13.18
CA SER A 31 -8.28 -2.57 -14.30
C SER A 31 -9.74 -2.73 -13.91
N GLY A 32 -10.65 -2.45 -14.84
CA GLY A 32 -12.10 -2.64 -14.67
C GLY A 32 -12.57 -4.10 -14.76
N LYS A 33 -11.69 -5.05 -15.08
CA LYS A 33 -12.02 -6.48 -15.18
C LYS A 33 -11.30 -7.32 -14.12
N GLY A 34 -12.01 -8.32 -13.57
CA GLY A 34 -11.44 -9.34 -12.70
C GLY A 34 -10.56 -10.32 -13.45
N GLY A 35 -9.54 -10.88 -12.79
CA GLY A 35 -8.71 -11.97 -13.33
C GLY A 35 -7.67 -11.58 -14.39
N VAL A 36 -7.43 -10.28 -14.64
CA VAL A 36 -6.43 -9.83 -15.64
C VAL A 36 -4.98 -9.84 -15.14
N GLY A 37 -4.72 -10.29 -13.90
CA GLY A 37 -3.36 -10.40 -13.35
C GLY A 37 -2.82 -9.15 -12.65
N LYS A 38 -3.67 -8.19 -12.23
CA LYS A 38 -3.24 -6.96 -11.52
C LYS A 38 -2.34 -7.24 -10.32
N THR A 39 -2.81 -8.07 -9.39
CA THR A 39 -2.09 -8.39 -8.15
C THR A 39 -0.79 -9.12 -8.46
N THR A 40 -0.81 -10.05 -9.41
CA THR A 40 0.40 -10.75 -9.86
C THR A 40 1.45 -9.76 -10.40
N LEU A 41 1.04 -8.81 -11.24
CA LEU A 41 1.94 -7.78 -11.76
C LEU A 41 2.48 -6.89 -10.63
N ALA A 42 1.61 -6.42 -9.74
CA ALA A 42 1.99 -5.55 -8.62
C ALA A 42 3.01 -6.23 -7.68
N VAL A 43 2.75 -7.48 -7.30
CA VAL A 43 3.65 -8.26 -6.45
C VAL A 43 5.01 -8.46 -7.11
N ASN A 44 5.04 -8.91 -8.37
CA ASN A 44 6.31 -9.19 -9.05
C ASN A 44 7.09 -7.91 -9.35
N LEU A 45 6.41 -6.82 -9.70
CA LEU A 45 7.06 -5.52 -9.87
C LEU A 45 7.70 -5.04 -8.56
N ALA A 46 6.99 -5.18 -7.44
CA ALA A 46 7.52 -4.80 -6.13
C ALA A 46 8.74 -5.65 -5.74
N LEU A 47 8.69 -6.97 -5.96
CA LEU A 47 9.82 -7.87 -5.71
C LEU A 47 11.02 -7.51 -6.59
N ALA A 48 10.83 -7.32 -7.89
CA ALA A 48 11.91 -6.97 -8.81
C ALA A 48 12.57 -5.63 -8.44
N LEU A 49 11.79 -4.61 -8.06
CA LEU A 49 12.33 -3.34 -7.60
C LEU A 49 13.09 -3.50 -6.27
N GLY A 50 12.61 -4.35 -5.37
CA GLY A 50 13.32 -4.69 -4.14
C GLY A 50 14.66 -5.41 -4.38
N GLU A 51 14.69 -6.35 -5.33
CA GLU A 51 15.92 -7.05 -5.76
C GLU A 51 16.95 -6.09 -6.39
N LEU A 52 16.49 -5.01 -7.02
CA LEU A 52 17.34 -3.92 -7.52
C LEU A 52 17.83 -2.95 -6.43
N GLY A 53 17.45 -3.16 -5.16
CA GLY A 53 17.88 -2.36 -4.01
C GLY A 53 17.02 -1.13 -3.73
N HIS A 54 15.84 -1.01 -4.35
CA HIS A 54 14.93 0.09 -4.05
C HIS A 54 14.15 -0.16 -2.75
N GLY A 55 13.86 0.91 -2.00
CA GLY A 55 12.87 0.88 -0.92
C GLY A 55 11.47 0.82 -1.50
N VAL A 56 10.79 -0.32 -1.36
CA VAL A 56 9.49 -0.56 -1.98
C VAL A 56 8.41 -0.80 -0.93
N LEU A 57 7.29 -0.10 -1.07
CA LEU A 57 6.04 -0.40 -0.37
C LEU A 57 5.05 -1.02 -1.38
N LEU A 58 4.69 -2.28 -1.16
CA LEU A 58 3.56 -2.90 -1.86
C LEU A 58 2.29 -2.65 -1.05
N TRP A 59 1.31 -2.00 -1.67
CA TRP A 59 -0.01 -1.77 -1.07
C TRP A 59 -1.08 -2.48 -1.90
N ASP A 60 -1.72 -3.50 -1.30
CA ASP A 60 -2.96 -4.07 -1.83
C ASP A 60 -4.14 -3.14 -1.51
N ALA A 61 -4.58 -2.39 -2.53
CA ALA A 61 -5.68 -1.44 -2.42
C ALA A 61 -7.04 -2.05 -2.83
N ASP A 62 -7.12 -3.38 -3.00
CA ASP A 62 -8.40 -4.08 -3.19
C ASP A 62 -8.99 -4.47 -1.84
N PHE A 63 -9.82 -3.59 -1.28
CA PHE A 63 -10.50 -3.84 0.01
C PHE A 63 -11.57 -4.94 -0.05
N SER A 64 -11.98 -5.37 -1.25
CA SER A 64 -13.03 -6.37 -1.41
C SER A 64 -12.47 -7.79 -1.42
N LEU A 65 -11.35 -7.99 -2.11
CA LEU A 65 -10.70 -9.27 -2.34
C LEU A 65 -9.19 -9.04 -2.39
N ALA A 66 -8.60 -8.66 -1.26
CA ALA A 66 -7.14 -8.59 -1.13
C ALA A 66 -6.54 -9.96 -1.47
N ASN A 67 -5.48 -9.96 -2.27
CA ASN A 67 -4.87 -11.18 -2.82
C ASN A 67 -3.34 -11.17 -2.70
N ALA A 68 -2.72 -10.05 -2.36
CA ALA A 68 -1.26 -9.96 -2.26
C ALA A 68 -0.71 -10.85 -1.13
N ASP A 69 -1.41 -10.91 0.00
CA ASP A 69 -1.12 -11.80 1.12
C ASP A 69 -1.17 -13.28 0.72
N LEU A 70 -2.17 -13.70 -0.05
CA LEU A 70 -2.28 -15.06 -0.59
C LEU A 70 -1.10 -15.41 -1.51
N LEU A 71 -0.75 -14.51 -2.44
CA LEU A 71 0.38 -14.71 -3.35
C LEU A 71 1.72 -14.78 -2.62
N LEU A 72 1.87 -13.99 -1.56
CA LEU A 72 3.09 -13.95 -0.73
C LEU A 72 3.08 -14.98 0.41
N ARG A 73 1.99 -15.75 0.56
CA ARG A 73 1.77 -16.72 1.65
C ARG A 73 1.92 -16.09 3.05
N LEU A 74 1.38 -14.89 3.21
CA LEU A 74 1.36 -14.16 4.47
C LEU A 74 0.04 -14.39 5.20
N CYS A 75 0.10 -14.43 6.53
CA CYS A 75 -1.07 -14.44 7.40
C CYS A 75 -1.06 -13.14 8.23
N PRO A 76 -1.53 -12.01 7.67
CA PRO A 76 -1.49 -10.73 8.37
C PRO A 76 -2.34 -10.77 9.64
N GLN A 77 -1.74 -10.44 10.79
CA GLN A 77 -2.46 -10.31 12.06
C GLN A 77 -3.21 -8.98 12.19
N ARG A 78 -2.80 -7.99 11.38
CA ARG A 78 -3.40 -6.67 11.27
C ARG A 78 -3.43 -6.27 9.80
N THR A 79 -4.44 -5.50 9.44
CA THR A 79 -4.76 -5.02 8.10
C THR A 79 -4.93 -3.50 8.14
N VAL A 80 -5.10 -2.87 6.96
CA VAL A 80 -5.46 -1.45 6.90
C VAL A 80 -6.80 -1.18 7.60
N HIS A 81 -7.72 -2.13 7.63
CA HIS A 81 -9.00 -1.95 8.31
C HIS A 81 -8.82 -1.69 9.81
N ASP A 82 -7.91 -2.41 10.47
CA ASP A 82 -7.59 -2.18 11.89
C ASP A 82 -7.08 -0.74 12.10
N VAL A 83 -6.23 -0.24 11.21
CA VAL A 83 -5.73 1.15 11.26
C VAL A 83 -6.87 2.16 11.07
N LEU A 84 -7.84 1.86 10.21
CA LEU A 84 -8.98 2.75 9.94
C LEU A 84 -10.00 2.77 11.09
N GLN A 85 -10.04 1.71 11.91
CA GLN A 85 -10.96 1.61 13.04
C GLN A 85 -10.40 2.17 14.36
N GLY A 86 -9.08 2.38 14.44
CA GLY A 86 -8.38 2.94 15.61
C GLY A 86 -7.88 1.87 16.57
#